data_AF-A0A6N8UEJ9-F1
#
_entry.id   AF-A0A6N8UEJ9-F1
#
_cell.length_a   1.000
_cell.length_b   1.000
_cell.length_c   1.000
_cell.angle_alpha   90.00
_cell.angle_beta   90.00
_cell.angle_gamma   90.00
#
_symmetry.space_group_name_H-M   'P 1'
#
loop_
_entity.id
_entity.type
_entity.pdbx_description
1 polymer ?
#
loop_
_entity_poly.entity_id
_entity_poly.type
_entity_poly.pdbx_seq_one_letter_code
_entity_poly.pdbx_strand_id
1 'polypeptide(L)'
;MALEKNSNLKSLRLDKSRNIETHYFLTKGRISLKAFLLRLGFVLVIIAIAIYGLWEYGIWFIQYLEEHPNDSVAAQSFVIISSVIYLLVVVMLVFLLIQMVKRVHDVNRSGWNVLIPLYNLYLVFSPGDKIDNDYGVNPVEDKTPYFIEEENLKNN
;
A
#
# COMPACT_ATOMS: atom_id res chain seq x y z
N MET A 1 -0.27 10.46 56.94
CA MET A 1 -1.19 9.78 56.02
C MET A 1 -0.80 10.17 54.59
N ALA A 2 0.29 9.59 54.11
CA ALA A 2 0.93 9.96 52.84
C ALA A 2 1.33 8.68 52.12
N LEU A 3 0.35 7.88 51.72
CA LEU A 3 0.53 6.69 50.92
C LEU A 3 -0.71 6.58 50.04
N GLU A 4 -0.51 6.63 48.72
CA GLU A 4 -1.43 6.25 47.62
C GLU A 4 -1.58 7.34 46.54
N LYS A 5 -0.49 7.72 45.88
CA LYS A 5 -0.61 8.46 44.60
C LYS A 5 0.51 8.16 43.58
N ASN A 6 1.21 7.03 43.70
CA ASN A 6 2.36 6.75 42.84
C ASN A 6 2.44 5.33 42.25
N SER A 7 1.38 4.52 42.38
CA SER A 7 1.29 3.20 41.74
C SER A 7 0.73 3.25 40.30
N ASN A 8 0.03 4.33 39.93
CA ASN A 8 -0.70 4.41 38.65
C ASN A 8 0.05 5.10 37.50
N LEU A 9 1.26 5.63 37.74
CA LEU A 9 2.05 6.24 36.66
C LEU A 9 2.80 5.20 35.80
N LYS A 10 2.89 3.94 36.26
CA LYS A 10 3.58 2.87 35.54
C LYS A 10 2.71 2.14 34.53
N SER A 11 1.38 2.23 34.65
CA SER A 11 0.40 1.71 33.68
C SER A 11 0.09 2.71 32.56
N LEU A 12 0.45 3.99 32.73
CA LEU A 12 0.54 4.99 31.66
C LEU A 12 1.81 4.80 30.80
N ARG A 13 2.14 3.54 30.49
CA ARG A 13 2.78 3.26 29.21
C ARG A 13 1.73 3.53 28.15
N LEU A 14 1.51 4.81 27.83
CA LEU A 14 0.97 5.18 26.53
C LEU A 14 1.77 4.35 25.54
N ASP A 15 1.08 3.51 24.77
CA ASP A 15 1.78 2.74 23.77
C ASP A 15 2.61 3.72 22.95
N LYS A 16 3.89 3.39 22.90
CA LYS A 16 4.86 4.17 22.16
C LYS A 16 4.57 3.82 20.71
N SER A 17 3.95 4.78 20.01
CA SER A 17 3.65 4.83 18.58
C SER A 17 2.32 4.21 18.11
N ARG A 18 1.20 4.81 18.52
CA ARG A 18 -0.05 4.79 17.72
C ARG A 18 0.07 5.46 16.35
N ASN A 19 1.19 6.13 16.08
CA ASN A 19 1.66 6.40 14.73
C ASN A 19 2.54 5.24 14.27
N ILE A 20 1.95 4.13 13.85
CA ILE A 20 2.71 3.20 13.01
C ILE A 20 2.89 3.92 11.69
N GLU A 21 4.03 4.60 11.57
CA GLU A 21 4.43 5.32 10.37
C GLU A 21 4.11 4.47 9.16
N THR A 22 3.35 5.05 8.23
CA THR A 22 3.04 4.45 6.93
C THR A 22 4.29 4.46 6.06
N HIS A 23 5.39 3.87 6.51
CA HIS A 23 6.52 3.56 5.65
C HIS A 23 5.96 2.79 4.45
N TYR A 24 6.33 3.21 3.25
CA TYR A 24 5.78 2.68 2.00
C TYR A 24 5.86 1.14 1.90
N PHE A 25 6.84 0.55 2.60
CA PHE A 25 7.12 -0.88 2.60
C PHE A 25 6.65 -1.64 3.84
N LEU A 26 5.98 -0.99 4.80
CA LEU A 26 5.49 -1.72 5.98
C LEU A 26 4.38 -2.68 5.59
N THR A 27 4.55 -3.98 5.86
CA THR A 27 3.61 -5.04 5.46
C THR A 27 2.42 -5.21 6.39
N LYS A 28 2.49 -4.66 7.62
CA LYS A 28 1.43 -4.75 8.62
C LYS A 28 0.59 -3.49 8.69
N GLY A 29 -0.67 -3.66 9.09
CA GLY A 29 -1.60 -2.57 9.39
C GLY A 29 -2.55 -2.24 8.25
N ARG A 30 -3.43 -1.28 8.55
CA ARG A 30 -4.48 -0.75 7.68
C ARG A 30 -3.95 0.41 6.85
N ILE A 31 -4.56 0.65 5.69
CA ILE A 31 -4.20 1.77 4.82
C ILE A 31 -5.40 2.68 4.59
N SER A 32 -5.21 3.98 4.84
CA SER A 32 -6.22 4.97 4.53
C SER A 32 -6.46 5.05 3.02
N LEU A 33 -7.69 5.41 2.64
CA LEU A 33 -8.07 5.50 1.22
C LEU A 33 -7.14 6.42 0.42
N LYS A 34 -6.72 7.55 1.00
CA LYS A 34 -5.81 8.52 0.37
C LYS A 34 -4.43 7.90 0.08
N ALA A 35 -3.86 7.19 1.05
CA ALA A 35 -2.57 6.52 0.89
C ALA A 35 -2.66 5.35 -0.11
N PHE A 36 -3.78 4.62 -0.12
CA PHE A 36 -4.03 3.57 -1.09
C PHE A 36 -4.11 4.12 -2.52
N LEU A 37 -4.91 5.18 -2.75
CA LEU A 37 -5.04 5.82 -4.06
C LEU A 37 -3.71 6.36 -4.58
N LEU A 38 -2.91 6.99 -3.71
CA LEU A 38 -1.58 7.48 -4.08
C LEU A 38 -0.66 6.35 -4.53
N ARG A 39 -0.61 5.24 -3.77
CA ARG A 39 0.22 4.07 -4.10
C ARG A 39 -0.29 3.35 -5.35
N LEU A 40 -1.60 3.23 -5.53
CA LEU A 40 -2.24 2.68 -6.72
C LEU A 40 -1.85 3.51 -7.96
N GLY A 41 -2.02 4.83 -7.90
CA GLY A 41 -1.66 5.73 -9.00
C GLY A 41 -0.18 5.64 -9.36
N PHE A 42 0.71 5.65 -8.37
CA PHE A 42 2.15 5.50 -8.58
C PHE A 42 2.50 4.20 -9.32
N VAL A 43 1.94 3.07 -8.89
CA VAL A 43 2.18 1.77 -9.52
C VAL A 43 1.63 1.73 -10.95
N LEU A 44 0.41 2.24 -11.17
CA LEU A 44 -0.20 2.29 -12.50
C LEU A 44 0.60 3.15 -13.47
N VAL A 45 1.17 4.27 -13.01
CA VAL A 45 2.05 5.12 -13.83
C VAL A 45 3.31 4.36 -14.24
N ILE A 46 3.97 3.64 -13.32
CA ILE A 46 5.18 2.88 -13.66
C ILE A 46 4.85 1.73 -14.63
N ILE A 47 3.75 1.02 -14.41
CA ILE A 47 3.31 -0.03 -15.33
C ILE A 47 2.99 0.56 -16.70
N ALA A 48 2.30 1.70 -16.78
CA ALA A 48 1.99 2.36 -18.04
C ALA A 48 3.26 2.78 -18.80
N ILE A 49 4.25 3.35 -18.10
CA ILE A 49 5.55 3.69 -18.69
C ILE A 49 6.28 2.44 -19.18
N ALA A 50 6.27 1.36 -18.39
CA ALA A 50 6.91 0.10 -18.78
C ALA A 50 6.25 -0.53 -20.02
N ILE A 51 4.92 -0.52 -20.09
CA ILE A 51 4.16 -1.03 -21.24
C ILE A 51 4.43 -0.19 -22.48
N TYR A 52 4.36 1.13 -22.37
CA TYR A 52 4.65 2.04 -23.47
C TYR A 52 6.10 1.87 -23.96
N GLY A 53 7.07 1.83 -23.05
CA GLY A 53 8.47 1.61 -23.39
C GLY A 53 8.70 0.26 -24.07
N LEU A 54 8.04 -0.80 -23.62
CA LEU A 54 8.11 -2.13 -24.24
C LEU A 54 7.48 -2.14 -25.64
N TRP A 55 6.38 -1.42 -25.82
CA TRP A 55 5.71 -1.27 -27.11
C TRP A 55 6.61 -0.57 -28.13
N GLU A 56 7.15 0.60 -27.77
CA GLU A 56 8.08 1.35 -28.62
C GLU A 56 9.35 0.54 -28.92
N TYR A 57 9.92 -0.14 -27.92
CA TYR A 57 11.09 -1.00 -28.08
C TYR A 57 10.80 -2.17 -29.03
N GLY A 58 9.61 -2.76 -28.95
CA GLY A 58 9.17 -3.84 -29.84
C GLY A 58 9.07 -3.39 -31.29
N ILE A 59 8.46 -2.23 -31.55
CA ILE A 59 8.35 -1.68 -32.91
C ILE A 59 9.74 -1.41 -33.50
N TRP A 60 10.60 -0.74 -32.73
CA TRP A 60 11.97 -0.47 -33.14
C TRP A 60 12.74 -1.77 -33.47
N PHE A 61 12.58 -2.81 -32.65
CA PHE A 61 13.25 -4.09 -32.85
C PHE A 61 12.75 -4.83 -34.10
N ILE A 62 11.46 -4.75 -34.42
CA ILE A 62 10.89 -5.34 -35.64
C ILE A 62 11.52 -4.69 -36.88
N GLN A 63 11.63 -3.36 -36.89
CA GLN A 63 12.30 -2.63 -37.98
C GLN A 63 13.77 -3.03 -38.11
N TYR A 64 14.46 -3.15 -36.97
CA TYR A 64 15.85 -3.58 -36.94
C TYR A 64 16.06 -4.98 -37.54
N LEU A 65 15.18 -5.94 -37.22
CA LEU A 65 15.24 -7.30 -37.75
C LEU A 65 14.97 -7.37 -39.25
N GLU A 66 14.15 -6.47 -39.79
CA GLU A 66 13.93 -6.38 -41.24
C GLU A 66 15.24 -6.05 -41.97
N GLU A 67 16.05 -5.17 -41.40
CA GLU A 67 17.38 -4.82 -41.94
C GLU A 67 18.45 -5.88 -41.64
N HIS A 68 18.36 -6.56 -40.49
CA HIS A 68 19.38 -7.49 -39.97
C HIS A 68 18.78 -8.86 -39.56
N PRO A 69 18.28 -9.67 -40.51
CA PRO A 69 17.49 -10.86 -40.21
C PRO A 69 18.26 -11.99 -39.49
N ASN A 70 19.60 -11.99 -39.56
CA ASN A 70 20.45 -13.03 -38.99
C ASN A 70 21.25 -12.56 -37.77
N ASP A 71 20.97 -11.37 -37.22
CA ASP A 71 21.66 -10.89 -36.02
C ASP A 71 21.13 -11.57 -34.75
N SER A 72 21.75 -12.71 -34.43
CA SER A 72 21.43 -13.49 -33.23
C SER A 72 21.77 -12.77 -31.91
N VAL A 73 22.65 -11.76 -31.92
CA VAL A 73 23.05 -11.02 -30.70
C VAL A 73 21.98 -9.98 -30.36
N ALA A 74 21.46 -9.28 -31.37
CA ALA A 74 20.35 -8.35 -31.21
C ALA A 74 19.08 -9.08 -30.72
N ALA A 75 18.78 -10.26 -31.27
CA ALA A 75 17.66 -11.09 -30.83
C ALA A 75 17.77 -11.53 -29.37
N GLN A 76 18.96 -11.95 -28.92
CA GLN A 76 19.19 -12.28 -27.51
C GLN A 76 19.03 -11.05 -26.61
N SER A 77 19.54 -9.90 -27.05
CA SER A 77 19.44 -8.64 -26.30
C SER A 77 17.98 -8.21 -26.10
N PHE A 78 17.16 -8.33 -27.15
CA PHE A 78 15.72 -8.06 -27.09
C PHE A 78 15.03 -8.91 -26.03
N VAL A 79 15.26 -10.23 -26.07
CA VAL A 79 14.67 -11.17 -25.10
C VAL A 79 15.07 -10.81 -23.67
N ILE A 80 16.35 -10.50 -23.43
CA ILE A 80 16.85 -10.14 -22.10
C ILE A 80 16.18 -8.86 -21.60
N ILE A 81 16.18 -7.80 -22.41
CA ILE A 81 15.60 -6.49 -22.03
C ILE A 81 14.10 -6.63 -21.77
N SER A 82 13.36 -7.29 -22.65
CA SER A 82 11.93 -7.55 -22.47
C SER A 82 11.65 -8.38 -21.21
N SER A 83 12.50 -9.36 -20.89
CA SER A 83 12.37 -10.19 -19.68
C SER A 83 12.59 -9.38 -18.40
N VAL A 84 13.55 -8.46 -18.39
CA VAL A 84 13.79 -7.56 -17.24
C VAL A 84 12.61 -6.63 -17.02
N ILE A 85 12.06 -6.05 -18.10
CA ILE A 85 10.87 -5.19 -18.02
C ILE A 85 9.66 -6.00 -17.51
N TYR A 86 9.48 -7.22 -18.02
CA TYR A 86 8.43 -8.12 -17.56
C TYR A 86 8.55 -8.41 -16.05
N LEU A 87 9.74 -8.73 -15.56
CA LEU A 87 9.99 -8.96 -14.14
C LEU A 87 9.65 -7.73 -13.30
N LEU A 88 10.02 -6.53 -13.75
CA LEU A 88 9.65 -5.28 -13.08
C LEU A 88 8.14 -5.13 -12.95
N VAL A 89 7.38 -5.39 -14.03
CA VAL A 89 5.91 -5.35 -14.00
C VAL A 89 5.34 -6.37 -13.02
N VAL A 90 5.86 -7.60 -12.99
CA VAL A 90 5.44 -8.65 -12.04
C VAL A 90 5.66 -8.20 -10.59
N VAL A 91 6.84 -7.64 -10.27
CA VAL A 91 7.14 -7.12 -8.93
C VAL A 91 6.16 -6.01 -8.54
N MET A 92 5.83 -5.12 -9.46
CA MET A 92 4.86 -4.05 -9.22
C MET A 92 3.44 -4.58 -9.00
N LEU A 93 3.03 -5.63 -9.70
CA LEU A 93 1.74 -6.30 -9.49
C LEU A 93 1.66 -6.97 -8.11
N VAL A 94 2.73 -7.65 -7.67
CA VAL A 94 2.80 -8.24 -6.32
C VAL A 94 2.69 -7.14 -5.26
N PHE A 95 3.40 -6.03 -5.43
CA PHE A 95 3.29 -4.90 -4.53
C PHE A 95 1.85 -4.37 -4.49
N LEU A 96 1.18 -4.24 -5.64
CA LEU A 96 -0.21 -3.79 -5.71
C LEU A 96 -1.17 -4.73 -4.97
N LEU A 97 -1.02 -6.04 -5.14
CA LEU A 97 -1.81 -7.05 -4.44
C LEU A 97 -1.69 -6.91 -2.92
N ILE A 98 -0.48 -6.69 -2.41
CA ILE A 98 -0.26 -6.44 -0.98
C ILE A 98 -1.04 -5.20 -0.51
N GLN A 99 -1.06 -4.12 -1.29
CA GLN A 99 -1.83 -2.92 -0.92
C GLN A 99 -3.34 -3.15 -0.99
N MET A 100 -3.83 -3.93 -1.97
CA MET A 100 -5.24 -4.30 -2.07
C MET A 100 -5.70 -5.09 -0.84
N VAL A 101 -4.92 -6.08 -0.40
CA VAL A 101 -5.22 -6.85 0.82
C VAL A 101 -5.34 -5.94 2.04
N LYS A 102 -4.43 -4.97 2.20
CA LYS A 102 -4.52 -3.98 3.28
C LYS A 102 -5.75 -3.08 3.20
N ARG A 103 -6.21 -2.74 1.99
CA ARG A 103 -7.46 -2.01 1.77
C ARG A 103 -8.66 -2.83 2.22
N VAL A 104 -8.66 -4.14 1.96
CA VAL A 104 -9.71 -5.05 2.43
C VAL A 104 -9.74 -5.14 3.95
N HIS A 105 -8.58 -5.21 4.57
CA HIS A 105 -8.46 -5.20 6.03
C HIS A 105 -8.96 -3.88 6.65
N ASP A 106 -8.90 -2.77 5.91
CA ASP A 106 -9.42 -1.49 6.40
C ASP A 106 -10.96 -1.43 6.51
N VAL A 107 -11.68 -2.34 5.84
CA VAL A 107 -13.15 -2.51 5.96
C VAL A 107 -13.53 -3.74 6.79
N ASN A 108 -12.58 -4.24 7.60
CA ASN A 108 -12.68 -5.43 8.44
C ASN A 108 -13.18 -6.69 7.70
N ARG A 109 -12.63 -6.93 6.50
CA ARG A 109 -12.91 -8.15 5.72
C ARG A 109 -11.65 -8.98 5.52
N SER A 110 -11.83 -10.26 5.20
CA SER A 110 -10.72 -11.17 4.93
C SER A 110 -9.97 -10.78 3.66
N GLY A 111 -8.63 -10.85 3.68
CA GLY A 111 -7.79 -10.54 2.51
C GLY A 111 -8.10 -11.37 1.25
N TRP A 112 -8.74 -12.54 1.40
CA TRP A 112 -9.20 -13.37 0.29
C TRP A 112 -10.25 -12.67 -0.59
N ASN A 113 -10.97 -11.67 -0.06
CA ASN A 113 -11.94 -10.92 -0.84
C ASN A 113 -11.30 -10.12 -1.99
N VAL A 114 -9.98 -9.91 -1.98
CA VAL A 114 -9.25 -9.32 -3.13
C VAL A 114 -9.45 -10.13 -4.41
N LEU A 115 -9.63 -11.45 -4.29
CA LEU A 115 -9.84 -12.34 -5.44
C LEU A 115 -11.22 -12.19 -6.07
N ILE A 116 -12.18 -11.57 -5.38
CA ILE A 116 -13.52 -11.34 -5.91
C ILE A 116 -13.42 -10.27 -7.00
N PRO A 117 -13.78 -10.59 -8.26
CA PRO A 117 -13.79 -9.61 -9.34
C PRO A 117 -14.66 -8.41 -8.95
N LEU A 118 -14.25 -7.20 -9.33
CA LEU A 118 -14.94 -5.92 -9.05
C LEU A 118 -14.99 -5.48 -7.57
N TYR A 119 -14.69 -6.35 -6.60
CA TYR A 119 -14.67 -5.95 -5.19
C TYR A 119 -13.61 -4.89 -4.90
N ASN A 120 -12.45 -5.00 -5.54
CA ASN A 120 -11.39 -3.99 -5.45
C ASN A 120 -11.85 -2.62 -5.97
N LEU A 121 -12.76 -2.58 -6.96
CA LEU A 121 -13.31 -1.32 -7.47
C LEU A 121 -14.27 -0.70 -6.45
N TYR A 122 -15.12 -1.51 -5.80
CA TYR A 122 -15.96 -1.04 -4.70
C TYR A 122 -15.13 -0.45 -3.55
N LEU A 123 -14.03 -1.10 -3.18
CA LEU A 123 -13.13 -0.66 -2.09
C LEU A 123 -12.40 0.66 -2.36
N VAL A 124 -12.23 1.03 -3.63
CA VAL A 124 -11.65 2.32 -4.05
C VAL A 124 -12.61 3.48 -3.72
N PHE A 125 -13.92 3.23 -3.67
CA PHE A 125 -14.92 4.26 -3.38
C PHE A 125 -15.52 4.15 -1.96
N SER A 126 -15.36 3.00 -1.30
CA SER A 126 -15.89 2.78 0.03
C SER A 126 -14.98 3.37 1.12
N PRO A 127 -15.51 4.05 2.15
CA PRO A 127 -14.72 4.46 3.31
C PRO A 127 -14.26 3.24 4.14
N GLY A 128 -13.16 3.42 4.88
CA GLY A 128 -12.70 2.45 5.89
C GLY A 128 -13.51 2.49 7.17
N ASP A 129 -13.29 1.49 8.04
CA ASP A 129 -13.86 1.49 9.38
C ASP A 129 -13.29 2.64 10.22
N LYS A 130 -14.16 3.37 10.91
CA LYS A 130 -13.75 4.52 11.76
C LYS A 130 -13.24 4.10 13.14
N ILE A 131 -13.45 2.84 13.50
CA ILE A 131 -13.07 2.25 14.78
C ILE A 131 -11.92 1.26 14.51
N ASP A 132 -11.15 0.97 15.55
CA ASP A 132 -10.21 -0.14 15.56
C ASP A 132 -10.90 -1.45 15.17
N ASN A 133 -10.21 -2.28 14.40
CA ASN A 133 -10.75 -3.55 13.92
C ASN A 133 -9.74 -4.70 14.11
N ASP A 134 -10.10 -5.91 13.68
CA ASP A 134 -9.29 -7.12 13.87
C ASP A 134 -7.89 -7.05 13.23
N TYR A 135 -7.68 -6.07 12.34
CA TYR A 135 -6.47 -5.86 11.57
C TYR A 135 -5.66 -4.63 12.02
N GLY A 136 -6.14 -3.88 13.03
CA GLY A 136 -5.40 -2.83 13.71
C GLY A 136 -6.17 -1.53 13.96
N VAL A 137 -5.44 -0.58 14.55
CA VAL A 137 -5.94 0.75 14.93
C VAL A 137 -6.34 1.55 13.69
N ASN A 138 -7.37 2.39 13.81
CA ASN A 138 -7.81 3.27 12.73
C ASN A 138 -6.66 4.17 12.23
N PRO A 139 -6.29 4.12 10.94
CA PRO A 139 -5.20 4.95 10.39
C PRO A 139 -5.53 6.45 10.30
N VAL A 140 -6.77 6.85 10.57
CA VAL A 140 -7.26 8.24 10.52
C VAL A 140 -7.50 8.80 11.93
N GLU A 141 -7.26 8.02 13.00
CA GLU A 141 -7.56 8.48 14.36
C GLU A 141 -6.82 9.80 14.65
N ASP A 142 -7.63 10.80 15.00
CA ASP A 142 -7.19 12.18 15.12
C ASP A 142 -6.25 12.31 16.32
N LYS A 143 -5.29 13.23 16.21
CA LYS A 143 -4.23 13.44 17.20
C LYS A 143 -4.75 14.08 18.49
N THR A 144 -5.99 13.84 18.92
CA THR A 144 -6.43 14.34 20.22
C THR A 144 -5.74 13.49 21.28
N PRO A 145 -4.82 14.08 22.06
CA PRO A 145 -4.33 13.40 23.22
C PRO A 145 -5.54 13.22 24.13
N TYR A 146 -5.79 11.99 24.59
CA TYR A 146 -6.83 11.67 25.58
C TYR A 146 -6.83 12.63 26.79
N PHE A 147 -5.71 13.32 27.03
CA PHE A 147 -5.57 14.39 28.02
C PHE A 147 -6.63 15.51 27.90
N ILE A 148 -7.10 15.88 26.71
CA ILE A 148 -8.06 16.98 26.53
C ILE A 148 -9.49 16.59 26.95
N GLU A 149 -9.88 15.32 26.80
CA GLU A 149 -11.20 14.85 27.22
C GLU A 149 -11.32 14.67 28.73
N GLU A 150 -10.27 14.18 29.40
CA GLU A 150 -10.25 14.09 30.87
C GLU A 150 -10.28 15.45 31.56
N GLU A 151 -9.63 16.47 30.98
CA GLU A 151 -9.63 17.82 31.54
C GLU A 151 -11.01 18.49 31.41
N ASN A 152 -11.70 18.29 30.30
CA ASN A 152 -13.07 18.78 30.10
C ASN A 152 -14.11 18.03 30.96
N LEU A 153 -13.88 16.76 31.29
CA LEU A 153 -14.73 15.99 32.21
C LEU A 153 -14.50 16.31 33.70
N LYS A 154 -13.34 16.87 34.06
CA LYS A 154 -13.03 17.30 35.43
C LYS A 154 -13.43 18.76 35.70
N ASN A 155 -13.65 19.54 34.64
CA ASN A 155 -13.97 20.96 34.71
C ASN A 155 -15.46 21.28 34.44
N ASN A 156 -16.30 20.25 34.31
CA ASN A 156 -17.77 20.31 34.30
C ASN A 156 -18.32 19.48 35.47
#